data_AF-A0A524PPF1-F1
#
_entry.id   AF-A0A524PPF1-F1
#
_cell.length_a   1.000
_cell.length_b   1.000
_cell.length_c   1.000
_cell.angle_alpha   90.00
_cell.angle_beta   90.00
_cell.angle_gamma   90.00
#
_symmetry.space_group_name_H-M   'P 1'
#
loop_
_entity.id
_entity.type
_entity.pdbx_description
1 polymer ?
#
loop_
_entity_poly.entity_id
_entity_poly.type
_entity_poly.pdbx_seq_one_letter_code
_entity_poly.pdbx_strand_id
1 'polypeptide(L)'
;MKLDEGNSYNFSVIKIVHFEGKDFFLLEGPDIKRYLLPVTRYANYDIAPGKSVLCRIDRINCKGELFLEPEHPLYRENESYLFEVSGRDIRVDRAGNRHNVFIVKDVYGNDISIPAFLAGDTEPVAGEKISLVIERIVKGNIIFSGIDDGRHTEKEEDEAVIEFLLEEEVKGLDGRNYFLASDPGGAHYTLPADYYRHYSLTPGNYFRGRFVRYKAGEEVRVEPVNPFFSPGKWYPFTVVEMLLLTANDRVITVVKDEFGYNHNLDGNTGLAPGSKILLAVERIRKGWPLLKAL
;
A
#
# COMPACT_ATOMS: atom_id res chain seq x y z
N MET A 1 -5.30 -21.07 -20.74
CA MET A 1 -5.87 -19.77 -21.12
C MET A 1 -4.86 -18.69 -20.76
N LYS A 2 -4.68 -17.65 -21.57
CA LYS A 2 -3.80 -16.52 -21.21
C LYS A 2 -4.65 -15.43 -20.57
N LEU A 3 -4.15 -14.88 -19.45
CA LEU A 3 -4.75 -13.75 -18.75
C LEU A 3 -3.98 -12.49 -19.14
N ASP A 4 -4.68 -11.46 -19.61
CA ASP A 4 -4.06 -10.21 -20.10
C ASP A 4 -4.49 -9.02 -19.22
N GLU A 5 -3.59 -8.05 -19.06
CA GLU A 5 -3.86 -6.80 -18.32
C GLU A 5 -5.08 -6.05 -18.88
N GLY A 6 -5.85 -5.43 -17.99
CA GLY A 6 -7.06 -4.67 -18.31
C GLY A 6 -8.33 -5.49 -18.49
N ASN A 7 -8.23 -6.82 -18.70
CA ASN A 7 -9.39 -7.69 -18.87
C ASN A 7 -9.93 -8.23 -17.54
N SER A 8 -11.24 -8.49 -17.48
CA SER A 8 -11.92 -9.11 -16.34
C SER A 8 -12.16 -10.61 -16.56
N TYR A 9 -11.95 -11.41 -15.51
CA TYR A 9 -12.17 -12.86 -15.53
C TYR A 9 -12.83 -13.32 -14.23
N ASN A 10 -13.60 -14.41 -14.30
CA ASN A 10 -14.19 -15.05 -13.12
C ASN A 10 -13.15 -15.91 -12.39
N PHE A 11 -13.08 -15.74 -11.08
CA PHE A 11 -12.26 -16.54 -10.18
C PHE A 11 -13.13 -17.22 -9.14
N SER A 12 -12.87 -18.49 -8.87
CA SER A 12 -13.56 -19.24 -7.81
C SER A 12 -12.83 -19.03 -6.47
N VAL A 13 -13.55 -18.61 -5.43
CA VAL A 13 -12.98 -18.46 -4.08
C VAL A 13 -12.94 -19.83 -3.42
N ILE A 14 -11.74 -20.37 -3.20
CA ILE A 14 -11.56 -21.72 -2.66
C ILE A 14 -11.69 -21.73 -1.13
N LYS A 15 -10.93 -20.85 -0.47
CA LYS A 15 -10.88 -20.72 0.99
C LYS A 15 -10.22 -19.40 1.40
N ILE A 16 -10.27 -19.08 2.69
CA ILE A 16 -9.43 -18.03 3.29
C ILE A 16 -8.17 -18.69 3.85
N VAL A 17 -7.01 -18.06 3.63
CA VAL A 17 -5.72 -18.47 4.16
C VAL A 17 -5.09 -17.32 4.94
N HIS A 18 -4.41 -17.64 6.04
CA HIS A 18 -3.65 -16.67 6.82
C HIS A 18 -2.20 -16.67 6.33
N PHE A 19 -1.67 -15.51 5.94
CA PHE A 19 -0.34 -15.32 5.39
C PHE A 19 0.23 -13.95 5.80
N GLU A 20 1.48 -13.87 6.26
CA GLU A 20 2.10 -12.60 6.72
C GLU A 20 1.29 -11.84 7.79
N GLY A 21 0.61 -12.55 8.70
CA GLY A 21 -0.26 -11.91 9.71
C GLY A 21 -1.53 -11.27 9.13
N LYS A 22 -1.87 -11.59 7.88
CA LYS A 22 -3.03 -11.06 7.15
C LYS A 22 -3.82 -12.19 6.54
N ASP A 23 -5.12 -11.97 6.38
CA ASP A 23 -5.98 -12.93 5.71
C ASP A 23 -6.06 -12.64 4.22
N PHE A 24 -6.06 -13.71 3.42
CA PHE A 24 -6.18 -13.68 1.97
C PHE A 24 -7.27 -14.66 1.52
N PHE A 25 -8.06 -14.25 0.53
CA PHE A 25 -8.85 -15.18 -0.27
C PHE A 25 -7.91 -15.93 -1.22
N LEU A 26 -7.93 -17.26 -1.15
CA LEU A 26 -7.28 -18.13 -2.12
C LEU A 26 -8.26 -18.34 -3.28
N LEU A 27 -7.95 -17.72 -4.41
CA LEU A 27 -8.75 -17.77 -5.64
C LEU A 27 -8.20 -18.82 -6.60
N GLU A 28 -9.05 -19.44 -7.41
CA GLU A 28 -8.68 -20.25 -8.57
C GLU A 28 -9.17 -19.55 -9.84
N GLY A 29 -8.24 -19.25 -10.75
CA GLY A 29 -8.53 -18.59 -12.02
C GLY A 29 -8.98 -19.54 -13.12
N PRO A 30 -9.41 -19.02 -14.28
CA PRO A 30 -9.85 -19.84 -15.41
C PRO A 30 -8.70 -20.59 -16.10
N ASP A 31 -7.45 -20.29 -15.74
CA ASP A 31 -6.25 -21.03 -16.13
C ASP A 31 -5.88 -22.13 -15.11
N ILE A 32 -6.75 -22.41 -14.13
CA ILE A 32 -6.60 -23.42 -13.07
C ILE A 32 -5.46 -23.07 -12.08
N LYS A 33 -4.87 -21.87 -12.20
CA LYS A 33 -3.87 -21.39 -11.24
C LYS A 33 -4.53 -20.75 -10.05
N ARG A 34 -3.79 -20.67 -8.94
CA ARG A 34 -4.26 -20.06 -7.69
C ARG A 34 -3.69 -18.67 -7.47
N TYR A 35 -4.45 -17.80 -6.84
CA TYR A 35 -4.08 -16.40 -6.59
C TYR A 35 -4.46 -15.98 -5.18
N LEU A 36 -3.74 -15.00 -4.64
CA LEU A 36 -4.04 -14.43 -3.33
C LEU A 36 -4.65 -13.04 -3.49
N LEU A 37 -5.79 -12.82 -2.84
CA LEU A 37 -6.48 -11.53 -2.78
C LEU A 37 -6.63 -11.10 -1.32
N PRO A 38 -6.08 -9.95 -0.88
CA PRO A 38 -6.12 -9.55 0.53
C PRO A 38 -7.55 -9.35 1.05
N VAL A 39 -7.95 -10.02 2.13
CA VAL A 39 -9.30 -9.91 2.70
C VAL A 39 -9.59 -8.50 3.20
N THR A 40 -8.62 -7.88 3.86
CA THR A 40 -8.78 -6.57 4.52
C THR A 40 -9.21 -5.44 3.58
N ARG A 41 -8.89 -5.54 2.28
CA ARG A 41 -9.25 -4.52 1.27
C ARG A 41 -10.65 -4.69 0.70
N TYR A 42 -11.19 -5.91 0.78
CA TYR A 42 -12.43 -6.28 0.10
C TYR A 42 -13.42 -6.93 1.07
N ALA A 43 -13.29 -6.65 2.36
CA ALA A 43 -14.15 -7.24 3.39
C ALA A 43 -15.64 -6.94 3.16
N ASN A 44 -15.94 -5.78 2.55
CA ASN A 44 -17.30 -5.35 2.25
C ASN A 44 -17.85 -5.86 0.89
N TYR A 45 -17.07 -6.65 0.14
CA TYR A 45 -17.46 -7.11 -1.20
C TYR A 45 -18.22 -8.44 -1.21
N ASP A 46 -18.61 -8.96 -0.04
CA ASP A 46 -19.30 -10.24 0.12
C ASP A 46 -18.58 -11.44 -0.56
N ILE A 47 -17.24 -11.34 -0.66
CA ILE A 47 -16.38 -12.40 -1.17
C ILE A 47 -16.27 -13.49 -0.11
N ALA A 48 -16.64 -14.71 -0.47
CA ALA A 48 -16.65 -15.85 0.45
C ALA A 48 -16.30 -17.17 -0.27
N PRO A 49 -15.73 -18.17 0.44
CA PRO A 49 -15.47 -19.50 -0.13
C PRO A 49 -16.70 -20.12 -0.79
N GLY A 50 -16.51 -20.73 -1.95
CA GLY A 50 -17.57 -21.32 -2.78
C GLY A 50 -18.26 -20.33 -3.73
N LYS A 51 -18.00 -19.02 -3.63
CA LYS A 51 -18.51 -18.03 -4.59
C LYS A 51 -17.54 -17.80 -5.74
N SER A 52 -18.05 -17.28 -6.85
CA SER A 52 -17.24 -16.70 -7.93
C SER A 52 -17.14 -15.19 -7.73
N VAL A 53 -15.98 -14.62 -8.06
CA VAL A 53 -15.73 -13.17 -8.07
C VAL A 53 -15.16 -12.76 -9.42
N LEU A 54 -15.69 -11.68 -9.98
CA LEU A 54 -15.19 -11.10 -11.23
C LEU A 54 -14.06 -10.12 -10.90
N CYS A 55 -12.86 -10.39 -11.41
CA CYS A 55 -11.68 -9.57 -11.14
C CYS A 55 -11.04 -9.09 -12.45
N ARG A 56 -10.71 -7.79 -12.50
CA ARG A 56 -9.83 -7.19 -13.50
C ARG A 56 -8.37 -7.55 -13.20
N ILE A 57 -7.61 -7.90 -14.24
CA ILE A 57 -6.15 -7.99 -14.15
C ILE A 57 -5.60 -6.56 -14.20
N ASP A 58 -5.34 -5.96 -13.05
CA ASP A 58 -4.85 -4.58 -12.95
C ASP A 58 -3.41 -4.46 -13.48
N ARG A 59 -2.55 -5.42 -13.13
CA ARG A 59 -1.15 -5.45 -13.54
C ARG A 59 -0.57 -6.85 -13.54
N ILE A 60 0.39 -7.10 -14.42
CA ILE A 60 1.29 -8.24 -14.46
C ILE A 60 2.70 -7.70 -14.25
N ASN A 61 3.38 -8.15 -13.19
CA ASN A 61 4.76 -7.69 -12.98
C ASN A 61 5.77 -8.49 -13.81
N CYS A 62 7.05 -8.09 -13.74
CA CYS A 62 8.14 -8.76 -14.47
C CYS A 62 8.36 -10.23 -14.09
N LYS A 63 7.80 -10.69 -12.96
CA LYS A 63 7.82 -12.10 -12.52
C LYS A 63 6.57 -12.88 -12.99
N GLY A 64 5.67 -12.24 -13.74
CA GLY A 64 4.40 -12.83 -14.17
C GLY A 64 3.35 -12.92 -13.07
N GLU A 65 3.52 -12.23 -11.94
CA GLU A 65 2.51 -12.20 -10.89
C GLU A 65 1.36 -11.26 -11.27
N LEU A 66 0.13 -11.76 -11.12
CA LEU A 66 -1.09 -11.00 -11.39
C LEU A 66 -1.51 -10.20 -10.15
N PHE A 67 -1.77 -8.92 -10.34
CA PHE A 67 -2.46 -8.06 -9.39
C PHE A 67 -3.92 -7.99 -9.80
N LEU A 68 -4.79 -8.49 -8.93
CA LEU A 68 -6.22 -8.59 -9.16
C LEU A 68 -6.97 -7.45 -8.46
N GLU A 69 -7.92 -6.86 -9.17
CA GLU A 69 -8.89 -5.89 -8.62
C GLU A 69 -10.30 -6.45 -8.85
N PRO A 70 -11.01 -6.90 -7.80
CA PRO A 70 -12.42 -7.28 -7.90
C PRO A 70 -13.28 -6.10 -8.37
N GLU A 71 -14.29 -6.36 -9.19
CA GLU A 71 -15.27 -5.33 -9.53
C GLU A 71 -15.99 -4.85 -8.26
N HIS A 72 -16.15 -3.53 -8.12
CA HIS A 72 -16.82 -2.96 -6.97
C HIS A 72 -18.32 -3.30 -7.03
N PRO A 73 -18.93 -3.86 -5.97
CA PRO A 73 -20.32 -4.33 -6.02
C PRO A 73 -21.36 -3.27 -6.38
N LEU A 74 -21.06 -2.01 -6.06
CA LEU A 74 -22.02 -0.89 -6.12
C LEU A 74 -21.55 0.33 -6.93
N TYR A 75 -20.30 0.35 -7.39
CA TYR A 75 -19.70 1.52 -8.04
C TYR A 75 -18.97 1.09 -9.30
N ARG A 76 -18.91 2.00 -10.27
CA ARG A 76 -18.20 1.78 -11.54
C ARG A 76 -17.34 2.99 -11.86
N GLU A 77 -16.20 2.71 -12.49
CA GLU A 77 -15.32 3.75 -13.01
C GLU A 77 -16.03 4.54 -14.11
N ASN A 78 -15.79 5.85 -14.16
CA ASN A 78 -16.39 6.85 -15.05
C ASN A 78 -17.89 7.08 -14.89
N GLU A 79 -18.51 6.53 -13.84
CA GLU A 79 -19.91 6.83 -13.48
C GLU A 79 -19.99 7.89 -12.37
N SER A 80 -21.12 8.61 -12.32
CA SER A 80 -21.38 9.60 -11.27
C SER A 80 -22.37 9.07 -10.24
N TYR A 81 -22.09 9.35 -8.97
CA TYR A 81 -22.93 8.97 -7.85
C TYR A 81 -23.09 10.14 -6.88
N LEU A 82 -24.18 10.09 -6.10
CA LEU A 82 -24.44 11.05 -5.04
C LEU A 82 -23.81 10.55 -3.73
N PHE A 83 -23.00 11.42 -3.12
CA PHE A 83 -22.36 11.16 -1.84
C PHE A 83 -22.86 12.17 -0.81
N GLU A 84 -23.20 11.70 0.38
CA GLU A 84 -23.61 12.55 1.49
C GLU A 84 -22.38 13.10 2.22
N VAL A 85 -22.34 14.42 2.37
CA VAL A 85 -21.30 15.11 3.12
C VAL A 85 -21.53 14.89 4.61
N SER A 86 -20.58 14.23 5.27
CA SER A 86 -20.63 13.92 6.69
C SER A 86 -19.93 14.98 7.56
N GLY A 87 -19.04 15.77 6.99
CA GLY A 87 -18.32 16.79 7.73
C GLY A 87 -17.21 17.47 6.95
N ARG A 88 -16.32 18.14 7.68
CA ARG A 88 -15.17 18.88 7.16
C ARG A 88 -13.93 18.55 7.98
N ASP A 89 -12.78 18.64 7.34
CA ASP A 89 -11.49 18.32 7.97
C ASP A 89 -10.36 19.11 7.28
N ILE A 90 -9.16 19.07 7.87
CA ILE A 90 -7.94 19.57 7.25
C ILE A 90 -7.02 18.37 7.01
N ARG A 91 -6.58 18.20 5.76
CA ARG A 91 -5.70 17.10 5.35
C ARG A 91 -4.42 17.62 4.74
N VAL A 92 -3.39 16.78 4.78
CA VAL A 92 -2.07 17.13 4.29
C VAL A 92 -1.82 16.42 2.96
N ASP A 93 -1.31 17.15 1.97
CA ASP A 93 -0.85 16.56 0.71
C ASP A 93 0.55 15.97 0.85
N ARG A 94 1.11 15.43 -0.24
CA ARG A 94 2.43 14.79 -0.20
C ARG A 94 3.57 15.78 0.12
N ALA A 95 3.40 17.05 -0.24
CA ALA A 95 4.33 18.15 -0.02
C ALA A 95 4.18 18.81 1.36
N GLY A 96 3.30 18.29 2.22
CA GLY A 96 3.09 18.84 3.56
C GLY A 96 2.12 20.03 3.60
N ASN A 97 1.51 20.42 2.48
CA ASN A 97 0.55 21.53 2.49
C ASN A 97 -0.77 21.07 3.09
N ARG A 98 -1.38 21.94 3.89
CA ARG A 98 -2.71 21.74 4.49
C ARG A 98 -3.80 22.17 3.53
N HIS A 99 -4.77 21.30 3.32
CA HIS A 99 -5.93 21.49 2.46
C HIS A 99 -7.21 21.35 3.26
N ASN A 100 -8.15 22.27 3.07
CA ASN A 100 -9.52 22.07 3.50
C ASN A 100 -10.14 20.96 2.65
N VAL A 101 -10.74 19.98 3.33
CA VAL A 101 -11.49 18.91 2.69
C VAL A 101 -12.88 18.83 3.29
N PHE A 102 -13.83 18.36 2.51
CA PHE A 102 -15.07 17.82 3.06
C PHE A 102 -14.99 16.30 3.07
N ILE A 103 -15.65 15.70 4.06
CA ILE A 103 -15.70 14.26 4.22
C ILE A 103 -17.04 13.80 3.68
N VAL A 104 -17.02 12.79 2.81
CA VAL A 104 -18.21 12.10 2.33
C VAL A 104 -18.21 10.66 2.82
N LYS A 105 -19.39 10.05 2.92
CA LYS A 105 -19.51 8.62 3.20
C LYS A 105 -19.78 7.83 1.93
N ASP A 106 -19.02 6.76 1.73
CA ASP A 106 -19.39 5.75 0.75
C ASP A 106 -20.56 4.89 1.23
N VAL A 107 -21.03 3.98 0.38
CA VAL A 107 -22.15 3.08 0.67
C VAL A 107 -21.87 2.09 1.80
N TYR A 108 -20.62 1.89 2.18
CA TYR A 108 -20.21 1.07 3.33
C TYR A 108 -19.97 1.90 4.60
N GLY A 109 -20.22 3.22 4.53
CA GLY A 109 -20.03 4.16 5.65
C GLY A 109 -18.58 4.61 5.85
N ASN A 110 -17.66 4.25 4.94
CA ASN A 110 -16.28 4.71 5.00
C ASN A 110 -16.20 6.20 4.68
N ASP A 111 -15.37 6.90 5.45
CA ASP A 111 -15.11 8.31 5.23
C ASP A 111 -14.09 8.50 4.11
N ILE A 112 -14.43 9.30 3.10
CA ILE A 112 -13.55 9.69 2.00
C ILE A 112 -13.38 11.20 2.04
N SER A 113 -12.13 11.66 2.07
CA SER A 113 -11.79 13.09 2.00
C SER A 113 -11.74 13.57 0.57
N ILE A 114 -12.47 14.66 0.30
CA ILE A 114 -12.52 15.31 -1.00
C ILE A 114 -11.99 16.74 -0.86
N PRO A 115 -10.99 17.14 -1.66
CA PRO A 115 -10.51 18.51 -1.66
C PRO A 115 -11.65 19.52 -1.91
N ALA A 116 -11.70 20.59 -1.13
CA ALA A 116 -12.76 21.59 -1.22
C ALA A 116 -12.87 22.23 -2.62
N PHE A 117 -11.76 22.34 -3.35
CA PHE A 117 -11.74 22.89 -4.71
C PHE A 117 -12.56 22.06 -5.73
N LEU A 118 -12.88 20.80 -5.43
CA LEU A 118 -13.72 19.96 -6.30
C LEU A 118 -15.22 20.23 -6.13
N ALA A 119 -15.63 20.93 -5.07
CA ALA A 119 -17.04 21.26 -4.85
C ALA A 119 -17.53 22.52 -5.60
N GLY A 120 -16.66 23.18 -6.38
CA GLY A 120 -16.98 24.43 -7.08
C GLY A 120 -16.99 25.64 -6.14
N ASP A 121 -17.78 26.66 -6.48
CA ASP A 121 -17.77 27.96 -5.80
C ASP A 121 -18.46 27.94 -4.42
N THR A 122 -19.28 26.93 -4.13
CA THR A 122 -20.01 26.80 -2.86
C THR A 122 -19.59 25.55 -2.13
N GLU A 123 -18.97 25.72 -0.97
CA GLU A 123 -18.60 24.59 -0.12
C GLU A 123 -19.84 23.90 0.47
N PRO A 124 -20.00 22.59 0.27
CA PRO A 124 -21.17 21.87 0.73
C PRO A 124 -21.20 21.77 2.25
N VAL A 125 -22.39 21.68 2.82
CA VAL A 125 -22.59 21.51 4.28
C VAL A 125 -22.97 20.08 4.63
N ALA A 126 -22.81 19.71 5.90
CA ALA A 126 -23.13 18.36 6.37
C ALA A 126 -24.61 18.02 6.11
N GLY A 127 -24.86 16.82 5.59
CA GLY A 127 -26.16 16.33 5.15
C GLY A 127 -26.50 16.63 3.68
N GLU A 128 -25.75 17.50 3.00
CA GLU A 128 -25.93 17.71 1.57
C GLU A 128 -25.42 16.52 0.76
N LYS A 129 -26.04 16.29 -0.39
CA LYS A 129 -25.59 15.31 -1.36
C LYS A 129 -24.93 16.00 -2.53
N ILE A 130 -23.72 15.58 -2.85
CA ILE A 130 -22.97 16.10 -3.98
C ILE A 130 -22.77 15.01 -5.03
N SER A 131 -22.74 15.40 -6.30
CA SER A 131 -22.46 14.49 -7.40
C SER A 131 -20.95 14.43 -7.64
N LEU A 132 -20.37 13.26 -7.47
CA LEU A 132 -18.96 13.02 -7.77
C LEU A 132 -18.83 11.98 -8.88
N VAL A 133 -17.81 12.13 -9.72
CA VAL A 133 -17.48 11.14 -10.76
C VAL A 133 -16.33 10.27 -10.23
N ILE A 134 -16.55 8.97 -10.21
CA ILE A 134 -15.50 8.01 -9.85
C ILE A 134 -14.59 7.88 -11.05
N GLU A 135 -13.34 8.31 -10.94
CA GLU A 135 -12.35 8.14 -12.01
C GLU A 135 -11.86 6.69 -12.04
N ARG A 136 -11.48 6.17 -10.86
CA ARG A 136 -10.85 4.85 -10.73
C ARG A 136 -11.20 4.20 -9.42
N ILE A 137 -11.14 2.87 -9.39
CA ILE A 137 -11.21 2.08 -8.16
C ILE A 137 -9.92 1.27 -8.04
N VAL A 138 -9.16 1.52 -6.98
CA VAL A 138 -7.85 0.90 -6.76
C VAL A 138 -7.77 0.32 -5.37
N LYS A 139 -7.60 -1.00 -5.28
CA LYS A 139 -7.49 -1.75 -4.03
C LYS A 139 -8.71 -1.55 -3.13
N GLY A 140 -9.89 -1.50 -3.73
CA GLY A 140 -11.16 -1.20 -3.06
C GLY A 140 -11.38 0.28 -2.73
N ASN A 141 -10.44 1.18 -3.02
CA ASN A 141 -10.57 2.61 -2.73
C ASN A 141 -11.07 3.37 -3.95
N ILE A 142 -12.02 4.26 -3.74
CA ILE A 142 -12.62 5.12 -4.76
C ILE A 142 -11.72 6.36 -4.96
N ILE A 143 -11.34 6.62 -6.19
CA ILE A 143 -10.62 7.83 -6.60
C ILE A 143 -11.58 8.66 -7.46
N PHE A 144 -11.79 9.91 -7.07
CA PHE A 144 -12.67 10.83 -7.78
C PHE A 144 -11.92 11.64 -8.81
N SER A 145 -12.62 11.99 -9.90
CA SER A 145 -12.05 12.80 -10.98
C SER A 145 -11.59 14.16 -10.48
N GLY A 146 -10.39 14.57 -10.91
CA GLY A 146 -9.76 15.83 -10.50
C GLY A 146 -8.90 15.74 -9.23
N ILE A 147 -8.78 14.56 -8.61
CA ILE A 147 -7.79 14.28 -7.58
C ILE A 147 -6.54 13.68 -8.25
N ASP A 148 -5.41 14.39 -8.23
CA ASP A 148 -4.15 13.83 -8.74
C ASP A 148 -3.65 12.71 -7.82
N ASP A 149 -3.64 11.47 -8.31
CA ASP A 149 -3.15 10.30 -7.58
C ASP A 149 -1.64 10.07 -7.73
N GLY A 150 -0.97 10.84 -8.60
CA GLY A 150 0.47 10.81 -8.87
C GLY A 150 1.02 9.40 -9.13
N ARG A 151 0.99 8.96 -10.40
CA ARG A 151 1.56 7.68 -10.85
C ARG A 151 3.10 7.67 -10.75
N HIS A 152 3.70 6.55 -10.35
CA HIS A 152 5.16 6.37 -10.24
C HIS A 152 5.73 5.33 -11.22
N THR A 153 6.93 5.62 -11.74
CA THR A 153 7.89 4.64 -12.28
C THR A 153 9.34 5.13 -12.11
N GLU A 154 10.26 4.17 -11.89
CA GLU A 154 11.75 4.23 -11.80
C GLU A 154 12.40 5.28 -10.88
N LYS A 155 13.73 5.39 -10.78
CA LYS A 155 14.43 5.92 -9.56
C LYS A 155 15.69 6.76 -9.85
N GLU A 156 15.84 7.87 -9.13
CA GLU A 156 17.11 8.59 -8.89
C GLU A 156 17.24 8.92 -7.39
N GLU A 157 18.15 8.25 -6.68
CA GLU A 157 18.34 8.47 -5.25
C GLU A 157 19.38 9.58 -5.03
N ASP A 158 19.08 10.59 -4.20
CA ASP A 158 20.10 11.51 -3.69
C ASP A 158 20.79 10.83 -2.50
N GLU A 159 22.12 10.82 -2.50
CA GLU A 159 22.91 10.10 -1.50
C GLU A 159 23.04 10.86 -0.17
N ALA A 160 22.69 12.15 -0.14
CA ALA A 160 22.84 12.98 1.05
C ALA A 160 21.85 12.54 2.16
N VAL A 161 22.41 12.11 3.29
CA VAL A 161 21.65 11.84 4.52
C VAL A 161 21.69 13.08 5.41
N ILE A 162 20.52 13.65 5.69
CA ILE A 162 20.35 14.82 6.56
C ILE A 162 19.41 14.49 7.73
N GLU A 163 19.30 15.42 8.69
CA GLU A 163 18.37 15.33 9.81
C GLU A 163 17.06 16.02 9.46
N PHE A 164 15.95 15.37 9.81
CA PHE A 164 14.59 15.88 9.69
C PHE A 164 13.97 15.94 11.07
N LEU A 165 13.25 17.02 11.38
CA LEU A 165 12.40 17.09 12.57
C LEU A 165 11.08 16.39 12.26
N LEU A 166 10.72 15.36 13.03
CA LEU A 166 9.38 14.80 12.96
C LEU A 166 8.44 15.70 13.77
N GLU A 167 7.48 16.34 13.14
CA GLU A 167 6.63 17.34 13.78
C GLU A 167 5.40 16.70 14.42
N GLU A 168 4.65 15.91 13.65
CA GLU A 168 3.42 15.27 14.09
C GLU A 168 3.01 14.10 13.18
N GLU A 169 1.97 13.37 13.58
CA GLU A 169 1.28 12.41 12.72
C GLU A 169 -0.06 13.03 12.26
N VAL A 170 -0.27 13.08 10.95
CA VAL A 170 -1.41 13.74 10.29
C VAL A 170 -2.16 12.77 9.37
N LYS A 171 -3.41 13.09 9.02
CA LYS A 171 -4.13 12.36 7.98
C LYS A 171 -3.89 12.98 6.60
N GLY A 172 -3.60 12.13 5.63
CA GLY A 172 -3.45 12.51 4.22
C GLY A 172 -4.79 12.64 3.49
N LEU A 173 -4.73 13.13 2.25
CA LEU A 173 -5.87 13.22 1.32
C LEU A 173 -6.47 11.84 0.97
N ASP A 174 -5.68 10.77 1.08
CA ASP A 174 -6.12 9.38 0.86
C ASP A 174 -6.69 8.72 2.14
N GLY A 175 -6.88 9.50 3.21
CA GLY A 175 -7.38 8.99 4.50
C GLY A 175 -6.35 8.27 5.37
N ARG A 176 -5.14 8.02 4.86
CA ARG A 176 -4.09 7.31 5.61
C ARG A 176 -3.35 8.24 6.55
N ASN A 177 -2.70 7.66 7.55
CA ASN A 177 -1.84 8.42 8.44
C ASN A 177 -0.43 8.59 7.84
N TYR A 178 0.10 9.79 7.98
CA TYR A 178 1.44 10.18 7.57
C TYR A 178 2.16 10.83 8.74
N PHE A 179 3.47 10.64 8.79
CA PHE A 179 4.37 11.48 9.56
C PHE A 179 4.66 12.75 8.77
N LEU A 180 4.42 13.92 9.37
CA LEU A 180 4.83 15.22 8.83
C LEU A 180 6.20 15.57 9.38
N ALA A 181 7.17 15.78 8.49
CA ALA A 181 8.54 16.09 8.87
C ALA A 181 9.05 17.33 8.13
N SER A 182 9.91 18.11 8.79
CA SER A 182 10.58 19.27 8.19
C SER A 182 12.08 19.07 8.07
N ASP A 183 12.66 19.57 6.99
CA ASP A 183 14.11 19.65 6.82
C ASP A 183 14.70 20.88 7.54
N PRO A 184 16.04 21.02 7.61
CA PRO A 184 16.67 22.19 8.25
C PRO A 184 16.35 23.53 7.57
N GLY A 185 15.86 23.52 6.33
CA GLY A 185 15.40 24.70 5.60
C GLY A 185 13.94 25.06 5.87
N GLY A 186 13.22 24.26 6.66
CA GLY A 186 11.80 24.43 6.96
C GLY A 186 10.85 23.92 5.87
N ALA A 187 11.35 23.19 4.86
CA ALA A 187 10.50 22.53 3.88
C ALA A 187 9.87 21.28 4.51
N HIS A 188 8.60 21.02 4.20
CA HIS A 188 7.84 19.93 4.80
C HIS A 188 7.70 18.75 3.83
N TYR A 189 7.60 17.55 4.40
CA TYR A 189 7.49 16.29 3.70
C TYR A 189 6.60 15.33 4.47
N THR A 190 5.88 14.47 3.75
CA THR A 190 5.09 13.42 4.37
C THR A 190 5.71 12.04 4.16
N LEU A 191 5.63 11.19 5.20
CA LEU A 191 6.07 9.81 5.15
C LEU A 191 4.91 8.90 5.54
N PRO A 192 4.55 7.86 4.75
CA PRO A 192 3.47 6.94 5.12
C PRO A 192 3.75 6.25 6.47
N ALA A 193 2.90 6.49 7.47
CA ALA A 193 3.18 6.02 8.82
C ALA A 193 3.20 4.49 8.92
N ASP A 194 2.37 3.80 8.15
CA ASP A 194 2.33 2.33 8.07
C ASP A 194 3.65 1.70 7.61
N TYR A 195 4.49 2.44 6.88
CA TYR A 195 5.80 1.96 6.44
C TYR A 195 6.90 2.17 7.47
N TYR A 196 6.72 3.03 8.47
CA TYR A 196 7.81 3.44 9.37
C TYR A 196 7.44 3.39 10.86
N ARG A 197 6.22 2.98 11.23
CA ARG A 197 5.81 2.84 12.63
C ARG A 197 6.75 1.95 13.44
N HIS A 198 7.30 0.90 12.84
CA HIS A 198 8.27 0.01 13.50
C HIS A 198 9.63 0.67 13.75
N TYR A 199 9.91 1.84 13.17
CA TYR A 199 11.13 2.60 13.46
C TYR A 199 11.03 3.41 14.75
N SER A 200 9.90 3.36 15.47
CA SER A 200 9.67 4.11 16.72
C SER A 200 9.86 5.63 16.56
N LEU A 201 9.52 6.16 15.38
CA LEU A 201 9.55 7.60 15.13
C LEU A 201 8.54 8.30 16.05
N THR A 202 8.99 9.33 16.77
CA THR A 202 8.17 10.05 17.75
C THR A 202 8.16 11.54 17.42
N PRO A 203 6.98 12.19 17.34
CA PRO A 203 6.87 13.64 17.18
C PRO A 203 7.73 14.43 18.18
N GLY A 204 8.36 15.50 17.71
CA GLY A 204 9.33 16.32 18.45
C GLY A 204 10.77 15.83 18.37
N ASN A 205 11.03 14.62 17.85
CA ASN A 205 12.39 14.09 17.70
C ASN A 205 12.91 14.25 16.27
N TYR A 206 14.24 14.25 16.15
CA TYR A 206 14.91 14.21 14.85
C TYR A 206 15.10 12.76 14.39
N PHE A 207 15.04 12.55 13.08
CA PHE A 207 15.49 11.31 12.45
C PHE A 207 16.41 11.62 11.27
N ARG A 208 17.31 10.68 10.98
CA ARG A 208 18.18 10.76 9.80
C ARG A 208 17.45 10.16 8.61
N GLY A 209 17.42 10.87 7.49
CA GLY A 209 16.76 10.43 6.27
C GLY A 209 17.50 10.93 5.04
N ARG A 210 17.03 10.48 3.88
CA ARG A 210 17.54 10.91 2.58
C ARG A 210 16.39 11.29 1.66
N PHE A 211 16.67 12.18 0.72
CA PHE A 211 15.76 12.47 -0.35
C PHE A 211 15.78 11.35 -1.40
N VAL A 212 14.61 10.88 -1.77
CA VAL A 212 14.42 9.88 -2.81
C VAL A 212 13.56 10.51 -3.89
N ARG A 213 14.15 10.69 -5.09
CA ARG A 213 13.41 11.07 -6.29
C ARG A 213 13.14 9.83 -7.10
N TYR A 214 11.93 9.77 -7.62
CA TYR A 214 11.56 8.68 -8.54
C TYR A 214 11.82 9.14 -9.99
N LYS A 215 11.72 10.44 -10.29
CA LYS A 215 12.16 11.02 -11.58
C LYS A 215 12.57 12.48 -11.48
N ALA A 216 13.30 12.95 -12.49
CA ALA A 216 13.46 14.37 -12.77
C ALA A 216 12.09 15.05 -12.95
N GLY A 217 11.77 16.01 -12.08
CA GLY A 217 10.47 16.69 -12.07
C GLY A 217 9.36 15.99 -11.27
N GLU A 218 9.59 14.79 -10.74
CA GLU A 218 8.70 14.20 -9.72
C GLU A 218 8.97 14.83 -8.34
N GLU A 219 7.95 14.73 -7.49
CA GLU A 219 7.97 15.18 -6.11
C GLU A 219 9.05 14.43 -5.29
N VAL A 220 9.78 15.18 -4.47
CA VAL A 220 10.83 14.64 -3.62
C VAL A 220 10.19 13.92 -2.43
N ARG A 221 10.58 12.67 -2.20
CA ARG A 221 10.19 11.93 -0.99
C ARG A 221 11.31 11.90 0.03
N VAL A 222 10.94 11.71 1.29
CA VAL A 222 11.88 11.45 2.38
C VAL A 222 11.77 9.99 2.79
N GLU A 223 12.90 9.28 2.82
CA GLU A 223 12.99 7.94 3.41
C GLU A 223 13.94 7.97 4.62
N PRO A 224 13.49 7.58 5.82
CA PRO A 224 14.35 7.45 6.99
C PRO A 224 15.40 6.37 6.77
N VAL A 225 16.59 6.59 7.30
CA VAL A 225 17.62 5.54 7.40
C VAL A 225 17.06 4.39 8.24
N ASN A 226 17.20 3.16 7.75
CA ASN A 226 16.72 2.00 8.49
C ASN A 226 17.55 1.81 9.77
N PRO A 227 16.90 1.76 10.97
CA PRO A 227 17.62 1.68 12.24
C PRO A 227 18.15 0.27 12.54
N PHE A 228 17.69 -0.75 11.82
CA PHE A 228 17.96 -2.16 12.07
C PHE A 228 18.95 -2.77 11.06
N PHE A 229 18.86 -2.35 9.80
CA PHE A 229 19.50 -3.00 8.67
C PHE A 229 20.24 -2.01 7.76
N SER A 230 21.40 -2.41 7.24
CA SER A 230 22.13 -1.65 6.21
C SER A 230 22.25 -2.48 4.93
N PRO A 231 22.00 -1.89 3.74
CA PRO A 231 22.29 -2.54 2.46
C PRO A 231 23.73 -3.06 2.37
N GLY A 232 23.92 -4.23 1.74
CA GLY A 232 25.18 -4.93 1.59
C GLY A 232 25.65 -5.72 2.82
N LYS A 233 25.01 -5.57 3.98
CA LYS A 233 25.37 -6.30 5.21
C LYS A 233 24.56 -7.59 5.37
N TRP A 234 25.11 -8.49 6.18
CA TRP A 234 24.54 -9.80 6.50
C TRP A 234 24.00 -9.82 7.92
N TYR A 235 22.81 -10.41 8.10
CA TYR A 235 22.15 -10.51 9.39
C TYR A 235 21.60 -11.93 9.61
N PRO A 236 21.54 -12.41 10.87
CA PRO A 236 20.94 -13.69 11.19
C PRO A 236 19.42 -13.60 11.26
N PHE A 237 18.74 -14.56 10.64
CA PHE A 237 17.30 -14.73 10.72
C PHE A 237 16.95 -16.15 11.16
N THR A 238 15.76 -16.34 11.70
CA THR A 238 15.24 -17.64 12.11
C THR A 238 14.16 -18.08 11.13
N VAL A 239 14.28 -19.27 10.56
CA VAL A 239 13.23 -19.83 9.69
C VAL A 239 12.00 -20.09 10.54
N VAL A 240 10.86 -19.55 10.11
CA VAL A 240 9.57 -19.71 10.80
C VAL A 240 8.77 -20.82 10.13
N GLU A 241 8.58 -20.72 8.82
CA GLU A 241 7.80 -21.68 8.04
C GLU A 241 8.15 -21.61 6.55
N MET A 242 7.70 -22.62 5.81
CA MET A 242 7.79 -22.66 4.35
C MET A 242 6.40 -22.84 3.78
N LEU A 243 6.07 -22.03 2.78
CA LEU A 243 4.76 -21.98 2.15
C LEU A 243 4.91 -22.29 0.67
N LEU A 244 4.22 -23.33 0.22
CA LEU A 244 4.15 -23.69 -1.20
C LEU A 244 2.99 -22.94 -1.85
N LEU A 245 3.31 -21.91 -2.65
CA LEU A 245 2.36 -21.24 -3.51
C LEU A 245 2.25 -22.02 -4.83
N THR A 246 1.20 -22.83 -4.93
CA THR A 246 0.94 -23.72 -6.08
C THR A 246 0.66 -22.98 -7.40
N ALA A 247 0.56 -21.65 -7.38
CA ALA A 247 0.33 -20.84 -8.57
C ALA A 247 1.45 -20.96 -9.62
N ASN A 248 2.69 -21.11 -9.14
CA ASN A 248 3.92 -21.11 -9.95
C ASN A 248 5.00 -22.06 -9.38
N ASP A 249 4.60 -23.07 -8.59
CA ASP A 249 5.53 -23.91 -7.79
C ASP A 249 6.52 -23.08 -6.95
N ARG A 250 6.10 -21.88 -6.55
CA ARG A 250 6.95 -20.96 -5.79
C ARG A 250 6.87 -21.32 -4.33
N VAL A 251 8.02 -21.61 -3.74
CA VAL A 251 8.14 -21.70 -2.29
C VAL A 251 8.45 -20.30 -1.76
N ILE A 252 7.77 -19.91 -0.69
CA ILE A 252 8.16 -18.75 0.12
C ILE A 252 8.66 -19.29 1.45
N THR A 253 9.86 -18.89 1.84
CA THR A 253 10.35 -19.13 3.21
C THR A 253 10.12 -17.88 4.05
N VAL A 254 9.36 -18.02 5.13
CA VAL A 254 9.15 -16.96 6.11
C VAL A 254 10.28 -17.03 7.13
N VAL A 255 10.95 -15.90 7.35
CA VAL A 255 12.04 -15.78 8.31
C VAL A 255 11.77 -14.65 9.29
N LYS A 256 12.26 -14.77 10.52
CA LYS A 256 12.08 -13.80 11.60
C LYS A 256 13.42 -13.21 12.02
N ASP A 257 13.49 -11.89 12.11
CA ASP A 257 14.67 -11.18 12.59
C ASP A 257 14.77 -11.18 14.13
N GLU A 258 15.84 -10.58 14.66
CA GLU A 258 16.06 -10.43 16.11
C GLU A 258 15.13 -9.43 16.78
N PHE A 259 14.51 -8.54 16.01
CA PHE A 259 13.56 -7.52 16.48
C PHE A 259 12.12 -8.04 16.52
N GLY A 260 11.90 -9.26 16.05
CA GLY A 260 10.62 -9.94 16.10
C GLY A 260 9.76 -9.79 14.85
N TYR A 261 10.28 -9.19 13.77
CA TYR A 261 9.55 -9.00 12.52
C TYR A 261 9.77 -10.16 11.55
N ASN A 262 8.70 -10.50 10.83
CA ASN A 262 8.71 -11.52 9.78
C ASN A 262 9.04 -10.91 8.43
N HIS A 263 9.81 -11.63 7.63
CA HIS A 263 10.25 -11.28 6.29
C HIS A 263 10.05 -12.48 5.36
N ASN A 264 9.88 -12.22 4.07
CA ASN A 264 9.69 -13.27 3.07
C ASN A 264 10.91 -13.40 2.18
N LEU A 265 11.32 -14.65 1.98
CA LEU A 265 12.30 -15.04 0.99
C LEU A 265 11.63 -15.81 -0.13
N ASP A 266 11.94 -15.43 -1.36
CA ASP A 266 11.60 -16.22 -2.53
C ASP A 266 12.48 -17.46 -2.57
N GLY A 267 11.84 -18.63 -2.56
CA GLY A 267 12.48 -19.93 -2.67
C GLY A 267 12.41 -20.78 -1.40
N ASN A 268 12.81 -22.04 -1.56
CA ASN A 268 13.01 -22.97 -0.48
C ASN A 268 14.45 -22.86 0.01
N THR A 269 14.66 -22.50 1.28
CA THR A 269 16.01 -22.46 1.87
C THR A 269 16.58 -23.85 2.18
N GLY A 270 15.75 -24.89 2.15
CA GLY A 270 16.09 -26.25 2.57
C GLY A 270 16.19 -26.43 4.08
N LEU A 271 15.92 -25.38 4.85
CA LEU A 271 16.09 -25.35 6.30
C LEU A 271 14.74 -25.57 7.01
N ALA A 272 14.79 -26.32 8.11
CA ALA A 272 13.61 -26.57 8.95
C ALA A 272 13.26 -25.32 9.80
N PRO A 273 11.99 -25.13 10.18
CA PRO A 273 11.58 -24.16 11.20
C PRO A 273 12.47 -24.19 12.45
N GLY A 274 12.82 -23.01 12.97
CA GLY A 274 13.75 -22.82 14.08
C GLY A 274 15.23 -22.73 13.68
N SER A 275 15.59 -23.14 12.46
CA SER A 275 16.96 -23.02 11.96
C SER A 275 17.37 -21.56 11.78
N LYS A 276 18.65 -21.25 12.01
CA LYS A 276 19.23 -19.94 11.70
C LYS A 276 19.76 -19.90 10.28
N ILE A 277 19.55 -18.78 9.59
CA ILE A 277 20.08 -18.50 8.25
C ILE A 277 20.69 -17.10 8.22
N LEU A 278 21.82 -16.94 7.54
CA LEU A 278 22.42 -15.63 7.27
C LEU A 278 21.91 -15.12 5.93
N LEU A 279 21.40 -13.90 5.91
CA LEU A 279 20.84 -13.26 4.71
C LEU A 279 21.47 -11.90 4.51
N ALA A 280 21.77 -11.57 3.25
CA ALA A 280 22.21 -10.25 2.86
C ALA A 280 21.02 -9.32 2.69
N VAL A 281 21.15 -8.09 3.16
CA VAL A 281 20.21 -7.01 2.85
C VAL A 281 20.64 -6.43 1.51
N GLU A 282 19.90 -6.73 0.45
CA GLU A 282 20.20 -6.20 -0.88
C GLU A 282 19.95 -4.69 -0.93
N ARG A 283 18.80 -4.26 -0.39
CA ARG A 283 18.37 -2.86 -0.30
C ARG A 283 17.26 -2.70 0.73
N ILE A 284 16.94 -1.46 1.09
CA ILE A 284 15.75 -1.12 1.87
C ILE A 284 14.67 -0.59 0.93
N ARG A 285 13.42 -0.99 1.12
CA ARG A 285 12.26 -0.47 0.38
C ARG A 285 11.10 -0.23 1.33
N LYS A 286 10.58 1.00 1.38
CA LYS A 286 9.43 1.36 2.25
C LYS A 286 9.62 0.91 3.70
N GLY A 287 10.82 1.12 4.22
CA GLY A 287 11.16 0.76 5.60
C GLY A 287 11.57 -0.70 5.84
N TRP A 288 11.41 -1.59 4.86
CA TRP A 288 11.67 -3.03 5.02
C TRP A 288 12.90 -3.51 4.24
N PRO A 289 13.72 -4.42 4.79
CA PRO A 289 14.85 -4.99 4.07
C PRO A 289 14.38 -5.96 2.98
N LEU A 290 14.93 -5.82 1.78
CA LEU A 290 14.84 -6.84 0.75
C LEU A 290 16.01 -7.80 0.93
N LEU A 291 15.69 -9.06 1.22
CA LEU A 291 16.67 -10.06 1.62
C LEU A 291 17.07 -10.96 0.45
N LYS A 292 18.34 -11.38 0.45
CA LYS A 292 18.90 -12.32 -0.51
C LYS A 292 19.69 -13.41 0.24
N ALA A 293 19.41 -14.67 -0.08
CA ALA A 293 20.21 -15.81 0.36
C ALA A 293 21.46 -15.97 -0.52
N LEU A 294 22.50 -16.64 0.02
CA LEU A 294 23.66 -17.08 -0.77
C LEU A 294 23.25 -18.06 -1.88
#